data_AF-A0A9D6MBZ1-F1
#
_entry.id   AF-A0A9D6MBZ1-F1
#
_cell.length_a   1.000
_cell.length_b   1.000
_cell.length_c   1.000
_cell.angle_alpha   90.00
_cell.angle_beta   90.00
_cell.angle_gamma   90.00
#
_symmetry.space_group_name_H-M   'P 1'
#
loop_
_entity.id
_entity.type
_entity.pdbx_description
1 polymer ?
#
loop_
_entity_poly.entity_id
_entity_poly.type
_entity_poly.pdbx_seq_one_letter_code
_entity_poly.pdbx_strand_id
1 'polypeptide(L)' 'MTMKLTELHVEGYRSLVNVTLPLRNLAVLIGPNGSGKTALLEVFLLLRHGADKQLADRLEALGG' A
#
# COMPACT_ATOMS: atom_id res chain seq x y z
N MET A 1 -12.14 -12.93 17.78
CA MET A 1 -11.05 -11.93 17.71
C MET A 1 -10.94 -11.46 16.28
N THR A 2 -10.97 -10.14 16.01
CA THR A 2 -10.80 -9.60 14.66
C THR A 2 -9.32 -9.34 14.40
N MET A 3 -8.76 -9.90 13.32
CA MET A 3 -7.42 -9.53 12.85
C MET A 3 -7.42 -8.06 12.41
N LYS A 4 -6.35 -7.34 12.74
CA LYS A 4 -6.09 -5.96 12.31
C LYS A 4 -4.73 -5.90 11.62
N LEU A 5 -4.61 -5.06 10.60
CA LEU A 5 -3.34 -4.73 10.00
C LEU A 5 -2.58 -3.79 10.94
N THR A 6 -1.42 -4.21 11.43
CA THR A 6 -0.64 -3.48 12.45
C THR A 6 0.59 -2.78 11.88
N GLU A 7 1.12 -3.27 10.76
CA GLU A 7 2.30 -2.71 10.10
C GLU A 7 2.21 -2.98 8.60
N LEU A 8 2.76 -2.05 7.82
CA LEU A 8 2.97 -2.19 6.39
C LEU A 8 4.46 -1.98 6.09
N HIS A 9 5.09 -2.99 5.48
CA HIS A 9 6.43 -2.86 4.90
C HIS A 9 6.32 -2.88 3.37
N VAL A 10 6.99 -1.94 2.70
CA VAL A 10 7.01 -1.81 1.25
C VAL A 10 8.43 -1.53 0.78
N GLU A 11 8.87 -2.28 -0.21
CA GLU A 11 10.18 -2.12 -0.85
C GLU A 11 10.03 -2.15 -2.37
N GLY A 12 10.72 -1.24 -3.06
CA GLY A 12 10.78 -1.21 -4.53
C GLY A 12 9.45 -0.88 -5.24
N TYR A 13 8.46 -0.28 -4.56
CA TYR A 13 7.17 0.05 -5.17
C TYR A 13 7.11 1.53 -5.57
N ARG A 14 7.22 1.81 -6.87
CA ARG A 14 7.20 3.17 -7.43
C ARG A 14 8.23 4.06 -6.71
N SER A 15 7.80 5.14 -6.05
CA SER A 15 8.66 6.05 -5.29
C SER A 15 8.99 5.55 -3.88
N LEU A 16 8.43 4.43 -3.43
CA LEU A 16 8.68 3.84 -2.11
C LEU A 16 9.89 2.91 -2.20
N VAL A 17 11.06 3.42 -1.79
CA VAL A 17 12.32 2.67 -1.85
C VAL A 17 12.34 1.56 -0.78
N ASN A 18 12.20 1.93 0.49
CA ASN A 18 12.08 1.02 1.63
C ASN A 18 11.35 1.75 2.76
N VAL A 19 10.09 1.41 2.99
CA VAL A 19 9.19 2.12 3.91
C VAL A 19 8.55 1.13 4.86
N THR A 20 8.73 1.35 6.16
CA THR A 20 8.00 0.66 7.23
C THR A 20 7.03 1.65 7.88
N LEU A 21 5.74 1.33 7.88
CA LEU A 21 4.68 2.16 8.44
C LEU A 21 3.90 1.39 9.52
N PRO A 22 4.04 1.75 10.81
CA PRO A 22 3.15 1.24 11.85
C PRO A 22 1.74 1.79 11.66
N LEU A 23 0.73 0.91 11.70
CA LEU A 23 -0.66 1.26 11.46
C LEU A 23 -1.43 1.43 12.77
N ARG A 24 -2.32 2.42 12.77
CA ARG A 24 -3.18 2.80 13.89
C ARG A 24 -4.61 2.91 13.37
N ASN A 25 -5.59 2.97 14.28
CA ASN A 25 -7.00 3.10 13.88
C ASN A 25 -7.26 4.37 13.03
N LEU A 26 -6.47 5.42 13.23
CA LEU A 26 -6.45 6.61 12.39
C LEU A 26 -4.99 6.99 12.08
N ALA A 27 -4.67 7.12 10.80
CA ALA A 27 -3.38 7.58 10.31
C ALA A 27 -3.61 8.74 9.34
N VAL A 28 -2.77 9.77 9.43
CA VAL A 28 -2.80 10.93 8.54
C VAL A 28 -1.50 10.96 7.77
N LEU A 29 -1.57 10.94 6.43
CA LEU A 29 -0.41 11.06 5.56
C LEU A 29 -0.17 12.52 5.23
N ILE A 30 0.93 13.09 5.72
CA ILE A 30 1.33 14.48 5.48
C ILE A 30 2.68 14.49 4.76
N GLY A 31 2.81 15.34 3.75
CA GLY A 31 4.07 15.54 3.05
C GLY A 31 3.91 16.31 1.74
N PRO A 32 5.00 16.81 1.13
CA PRO A 32 4.98 17.53 -0.13
C PRO A 32 4.36 16.73 -1.28
N ASN A 33 3.91 17.40 -2.34
CA ASN A 33 3.49 16.70 -3.56
C ASN A 33 4.65 15.88 -4.14
N GLY A 34 4.34 14.70 -4.67
CA GLY A 34 5.36 13.76 -5.16
C GLY A 34 6.08 12.94 -4.08
N SER A 35 5.83 13.16 -2.78
CA SER A 35 6.50 12.44 -1.69
C SER A 35 6.10 10.96 -1.51
N GLY A 36 5.38 10.36 -2.46
CA GLY A 36 4.97 8.95 -2.40
C GLY A 36 3.67 8.65 -1.62
N LYS A 37 2.91 9.67 -1.18
CA LYS A 37 1.62 9.45 -0.48
C LYS A 37 0.62 8.64 -1.32
N THR A 38 0.47 8.97 -2.59
CA THR A 38 -0.40 8.22 -3.52
C THR A 38 0.10 6.80 -3.73
N ALA A 39 1.41 6.61 -3.88
CA ALA A 39 2.00 5.27 -4.00
C ALA A 39 1.69 4.40 -2.76
N LEU A 40 1.73 4.99 -1.56
CA LEU A 40 1.36 4.29 -0.33
C LEU A 40 -0.12 3.88 -0.32
N LEU A 41 -1.02 4.74 -0.80
CA LEU A 41 -2.45 4.39 -0.96
C LEU A 41 -2.67 3.29 -2.01
N GLU A 42 -1.92 3.30 -3.10
CA GLU A 42 -1.98 2.27 -4.14
C GLU A 42 -1.56 0.89 -3.61
N VAL A 43 -0.60 0.82 -2.68
CA VAL A 43 -0.24 -0.44 -2.00
C VAL A 43 -1.43 -1.00 -1.22
N PHE A 44 -2.17 -0.17 -0.46
CA PHE A 44 -3.38 -0.63 0.23
C PHE A 44 -4.44 -1.13 -0.75
N LEU A 45 -4.60 -0.44 -1.90
CA LEU A 45 -5.50 -0.91 -2.94
C LEU A 45 -5.04 -2.26 -3.50
N LEU A 46 -3.75 -2.46 -3.75
CA LEU A 46 -3.20 -3.73 -4.23
C LEU A 46 -3.46 -4.87 -3.23
N LEU A 47 -3.24 -4.63 -1.94
CA LEU A 47 -3.53 -5.59 -0.87
C LEU A 47 -5.02 -5.95 -0.82
N ARG A 48 -5.91 -4.98 -1.01
CA ARG A 48 -7.36 -5.25 -1.12
C ARG A 48 -7.68 -6.16 -2.30
N HIS A 49 -7.12 -5.90 -3.50
CA HIS A 49 -7.35 -6.78 -4.65
C HIS A 49 -6.78 -8.19 -4.40
N GLY A 50 -5.68 -8.30 -3.67
CA GLY A 50 -5.17 -9.60 -3.19
C GLY A 50 -6.15 -10.35 -2.30
N ALA A 51 -6.77 -9.66 -1.34
CA ALA A 51 -7.81 -10.24 -0.49
C ALA A 51 -9.05 -10.66 -1.31
N ASP A 52 -9.39 -9.89 -2.36
CA ASP A 52 -10.52 -10.13 -3.24
C ASP A 52 -10.21 -11.14 -4.38
N LYS A 53 -9.04 -11.81 -4.34
CA LYS A 53 -8.55 -12.77 -5.35
C LYS A 53 -8.40 -12.19 -6.78
N GLN A 54 -8.21 -10.88 -6.89
CA GLN A 54 -8.06 -10.12 -8.14
C GLN A 54 -6.64 -9.54 -8.29
N LEU A 55 -5.65 -10.13 -7.62
CA LEU A 55 -4.28 -9.63 -7.65
C LEU A 55 -3.67 -9.68 -9.05
N ALA A 56 -3.85 -10.81 -9.76
CA ALA A 56 -3.30 -11.02 -11.08
C ALA A 56 -3.81 -9.97 -12.08
N ASP A 57 -5.12 -9.78 -12.16
CA ASP A 57 -5.76 -8.78 -13.01
C ASP A 57 -5.22 -7.36 -12.73
N ARG A 58 -4.99 -7.06 -11.44
CA ARG A 58 -4.49 -5.75 -11.04
C ARG A 58 -3.02 -5.56 -11.38
N LEU A 59 -2.18 -6.58 -11.24
CA LEU A 59 -0.77 -6.55 -11.62
C LEU A 59 -0.61 -6.41 -13.14
N GLU A 60 -1.41 -7.13 -13.92
CA GLU A 60 -1.44 -7.02 -15.37
C GLU A 60 -1.80 -5.59 -15.81
N ALA A 61 -2.83 -4.98 -15.19
CA ALA A 61 -3.20 -3.59 -15.44
C ALA A 61 -2.11 -2.57 -15.05
N LEU A 62 -1.14 -2.96 -14.23
CA LEU A 62 0.01 -2.15 -13.84
C LEU A 62 1.26 -2.41 -14.71
N GLY A 63 1.19 -3.38 -15.64
CA GLY A 63 2.27 -3.70 -16.58
C GLY A 63 3.08 -4.95 -16.23
N GLY A 64 2.61 -5.80 -15.30
CA GLY A 64 3.21 -7.10 -14.99
C GLY A 64 3.65 -7.25 -13.53
#